data_AF-A0A952LU77-F1
#
_entry.id   AF-A0A952LU77-F1
#
_cell.length_a   1.000
_cell.length_b   1.000
_cell.length_c   1.000
_cell.angle_alpha   90.00
_cell.angle_beta   90.00
_cell.angle_gamma   90.00
#
_symmetry.space_group_name_H-M   'P 1'
#
loop_
_entity.id
_entity.type
_entity.pdbx_description
1 polymer ?
#
loop_
_entity_poly.entity_id
_entity_poly.type
_entity_poly.pdbx_seq_one_letter_code
_entity_poly.pdbx_strand_id
1 'polypeptide(L)'
;MYINFSPSKPFKSGAPSLSSTSKIQFSSQRVNETFQKVKTPVSKNVLLVTDSWSPQIDGLATTAKNLAKNLRINGHNVLVIHPYLFPNIPSPSGYPGARLTFPKGLNTKIKNFKPDWAINLTPEYSLGIMSSAILKRNKIPYVT
;
A
#
# COMPACT_ATOMS: atom_id res chain seq x y z
N MET A 1 -18.52 14.24 -51.73
CA MET A 1 -17.42 13.35 -52.15
C MET A 1 -17.67 11.99 -51.49
N TYR A 2 -18.32 11.08 -52.22
CA TYR A 2 -18.64 9.73 -51.76
C TYR A 2 -17.75 8.76 -52.53
N ILE A 3 -17.06 7.87 -51.82
CA ILE A 3 -16.28 6.79 -52.42
C ILE A 3 -17.06 5.49 -52.30
N ASN A 4 -17.48 4.96 -53.45
CA ASN A 4 -18.04 3.63 -53.63
C ASN A 4 -16.94 2.58 -53.49
N PHE A 5 -17.16 1.56 -52.64
CA PHE A 5 -16.39 0.32 -52.69
C PHE A 5 -17.27 -0.81 -53.22
N SER A 6 -16.90 -1.30 -54.41
CA SER A 6 -17.48 -2.48 -55.05
C SER A 6 -17.12 -3.75 -54.27
N PRO A 7 -18.05 -4.70 -54.06
CA PRO A 7 -17.75 -5.93 -53.34
C PRO A 7 -16.85 -6.84 -54.18
N SER A 8 -15.67 -7.17 -53.65
CA SER A 8 -14.73 -8.11 -54.23
C SER A 8 -15.27 -9.55 -54.16
N LYS A 9 -14.90 -10.35 -55.16
CA LYS A 9 -15.30 -11.75 -55.39
C LYS A 9 -15.04 -12.66 -54.17
N PRO A 10 -15.84 -13.73 -53.97
CA PRO A 10 -15.61 -14.67 -52.87
C PRO A 10 -14.28 -15.43 -53.05
N PHE A 11 -13.49 -15.45 -51.98
CA PHE A 11 -12.26 -16.21 -51.85
C PHE A 11 -12.57 -17.70 -51.79
N LYS A 12 -11.97 -18.51 -52.69
CA LYS A 12 -12.14 -19.97 -52.73
C LYS A 12 -11.61 -20.60 -51.43
N SER A 13 -12.42 -21.45 -50.80
CA SER A 13 -12.03 -22.24 -49.63
C SER A 13 -11.05 -23.36 -50.03
N GLY A 14 -9.76 -23.09 -49.89
CA GLY A 14 -8.71 -24.10 -49.83
C GLY A 14 -8.15 -24.17 -48.42
N ALA A 15 -8.67 -25.06 -47.58
CA ALA A 15 -8.10 -25.32 -46.26
C ALA A 15 -6.78 -26.10 -46.44
N PRO A 16 -5.62 -25.61 -45.97
CA PRO A 16 -4.45 -26.45 -45.83
C PRO A 16 -4.72 -27.45 -44.69
N SER A 17 -4.52 -28.74 -44.96
CA SER A 17 -4.61 -29.80 -43.96
C SER A 17 -3.56 -29.57 -42.87
N LEU A 18 -4.01 -29.12 -41.70
CA LEU A 18 -3.21 -29.01 -40.47
C LEU A 18 -2.82 -30.42 -40.00
N SER A 19 -1.65 -30.90 -40.44
CA SER A 19 -0.97 -32.04 -39.83
C SER A 19 0.16 -31.51 -38.94
N SER A 20 0.12 -31.91 -37.67
CA SER A 20 1.18 -31.74 -36.66
C SER A 20 1.41 -30.33 -36.07
N THR A 21 0.38 -29.75 -35.45
CA THR A 21 0.64 -28.86 -34.31
C THR A 21 0.82 -29.74 -33.08
N SER A 22 2.06 -29.88 -32.62
CA SER A 22 2.37 -30.50 -31.32
C SER A 22 1.57 -29.77 -30.24
N LYS A 23 0.55 -30.43 -29.69
CA LYS A 23 -0.15 -29.95 -28.50
C LYS A 23 0.88 -29.91 -27.38
N ILE A 24 1.41 -28.72 -27.07
CA ILE A 24 2.16 -28.51 -25.84
C ILE A 24 1.15 -28.69 -24.72
N GLN A 25 1.12 -29.89 -24.15
CA GLN A 25 0.27 -30.25 -23.02
C GLN A 25 0.90 -29.64 -21.77
N PHE A 26 0.68 -28.35 -21.53
CA PHE A 26 1.02 -27.74 -20.26
C PHE A 26 0.16 -28.40 -19.18
N SER A 27 0.81 -29.19 -18.33
CA SER A 27 0.19 -29.80 -17.16
C SER A 27 -0.50 -28.72 -16.33
N SER A 28 -1.82 -28.80 -16.24
CA SER A 28 -2.67 -27.92 -15.43
C SER A 28 -2.22 -27.94 -13.96
N GLN A 29 -1.61 -29.03 -13.50
CA GLN A 29 -1.03 -29.15 -12.15
C GLN A 29 0.16 -28.21 -11.98
N ARG A 30 1.09 -28.16 -12.94
CA ARG A 30 2.28 -27.28 -12.88
C ARG A 30 1.90 -25.80 -12.93
N VAL A 31 0.88 -25.48 -13.71
CA VAL A 31 0.31 -24.13 -13.80
C VAL A 31 -0.36 -23.75 -12.47
N ASN A 32 -1.18 -24.63 -11.89
CA ASN A 32 -1.86 -24.39 -10.62
C ASN A 32 -0.89 -24.30 -9.42
N GLU A 33 0.16 -25.14 -9.37
CA GLU A 33 1.22 -25.07 -8.35
C GLU A 33 2.01 -23.76 -8.44
N THR A 34 2.29 -23.29 -9.66
CA THR A 34 2.95 -21.99 -9.87
C THR A 34 2.05 -20.84 -9.43
N PHE A 35 0.75 -20.89 -9.72
CA PHE A 35 -0.21 -19.87 -9.26
C PHE A 35 -0.47 -19.89 -7.75
N GLN A 36 -0.43 -21.06 -7.11
CA GLN A 36 -0.53 -21.20 -5.66
C GLN A 36 0.71 -20.63 -4.95
N LYS A 37 1.91 -20.87 -5.50
CA LYS A 37 3.18 -20.39 -4.94
C LYS A 37 3.35 -18.86 -5.01
N VAL A 38 2.64 -18.19 -5.91
CA VAL A 38 2.68 -16.72 -6.09
C VAL A 38 1.71 -15.97 -5.15
N LYS A 39 0.77 -16.68 -4.49
CA LYS A 39 -0.42 -16.03 -3.90
C LYS A 39 -0.36 -15.62 -2.44
N THR A 40 0.68 -15.94 -1.68
CA THR A 40 0.79 -15.45 -0.29
C THR A 40 1.68 -14.20 -0.24
N PRO A 41 1.11 -12.99 -0.08
CA PRO A 41 1.92 -11.84 0.25
C PRO A 41 2.67 -12.14 1.55
N VAL A 42 3.99 -11.95 1.53
CA VAL A 42 4.80 -12.08 2.74
C VAL A 42 4.23 -11.12 3.77
N SER A 43 3.85 -11.61 4.95
CA SER A 43 3.41 -10.74 6.03
C SER A 43 4.55 -9.82 6.44
N LYS A 44 4.25 -8.53 6.59
CA LYS A 44 5.23 -7.47 6.87
C LYS A 44 4.75 -6.63 8.04
N ASN A 45 5.69 -6.13 8.84
CA ASN A 45 5.43 -5.13 9.86
C ASN A 45 5.43 -3.75 9.20
N VAL A 46 4.28 -3.07 9.21
CA VAL A 46 4.11 -1.72 8.63
C VAL A 46 3.88 -0.73 9.74
N LEU A 47 4.71 0.30 9.79
CA LEU A 47 4.49 1.44 10.68
C LEU A 47 3.71 2.51 9.93
N LEU A 48 2.52 2.87 10.40
CA LEU A 48 1.76 4.00 9.87
C LEU A 48 1.84 5.17 10.84
N VAL A 49 2.37 6.30 10.41
CA VAL A 49 2.46 7.54 11.19
C VAL A 49 1.43 8.53 10.67
N THR A 50 0.63 9.09 11.57
CA THR A 50 -0.38 10.12 11.26
C THR A 50 -0.57 11.03 12.47
N ASP A 51 -0.94 12.28 12.26
CA ASP A 51 -1.34 13.24 13.29
C ASP A 51 -2.86 13.19 13.55
N SER A 52 -3.63 12.56 12.67
CA SER A 52 -5.08 12.47 12.75
C SER A 52 -5.54 11.02 12.98
N TRP A 53 -6.12 10.80 14.16
CA TRP A 53 -6.64 9.49 14.57
C TRP A 53 -7.87 9.66 15.48
N SER A 54 -8.57 8.58 15.80
CA SER A 54 -9.69 8.63 16.76
C SER A 54 -9.23 9.25 18.09
N PRO A 55 -9.99 10.20 18.67
CA PRO A 55 -11.39 10.58 18.39
C PRO A 55 -11.63 11.58 17.24
N GLN A 56 -10.61 12.06 16.54
CA GLN A 56 -10.77 13.01 15.42
C GLN A 56 -11.52 12.38 14.25
N ILE A 57 -12.43 13.16 13.66
CA ILE A 57 -13.25 12.77 12.51
C ILE A 57 -12.97 13.79 11.40
N ASP A 58 -12.00 13.47 10.55
CA ASP A 58 -11.67 14.23 9.36
C ASP A 58 -11.27 13.30 8.21
N GLY A 59 -10.93 13.88 7.05
CA GLY A 59 -10.51 13.13 5.88
C GLY A 59 -9.23 12.33 6.09
N LEU A 60 -8.29 12.84 6.89
CA LEU A 60 -6.99 12.20 7.13
C LEU A 60 -7.12 11.02 8.09
N ALA A 61 -7.85 11.16 9.20
CA ALA A 61 -8.20 10.07 10.11
C ALA A 61 -8.96 8.96 9.36
N THR A 62 -9.89 9.33 8.47
CA THR A 62 -10.64 8.36 7.65
C THR A 62 -9.70 7.61 6.70
N THR A 63 -8.83 8.33 6.00
CA THR A 63 -7.84 7.74 5.09
C THR A 63 -6.86 6.83 5.82
N ALA A 64 -6.31 7.27 6.96
CA ALA A 64 -5.39 6.49 7.77
C ALA A 64 -6.05 5.21 8.32
N LYS A 65 -7.30 5.29 8.79
CA LYS A 65 -8.08 4.13 9.24
C LYS A 65 -8.31 3.13 8.12
N ASN A 66 -8.74 3.61 6.95
CA ASN A 66 -8.96 2.76 5.78
C ASN A 66 -7.66 2.13 5.28
N LEU A 67 -6.57 2.87 5.25
CA LEU A 67 -5.25 2.36 4.88
C LEU A 67 -4.79 1.26 5.85
N ALA A 68 -4.86 1.52 7.16
CA ALA A 68 -4.49 0.53 8.17
C ALA A 68 -5.38 -0.72 8.08
N LYS A 69 -6.68 -0.56 7.86
CA LYS A 69 -7.63 -1.67 7.67
C LYS A 69 -7.26 -2.50 6.44
N ASN A 70 -7.05 -1.87 5.29
CA ASN A 70 -6.70 -2.57 4.05
C ASN A 70 -5.36 -3.29 4.18
N LEU A 71 -4.34 -2.67 4.77
CA LEU A 71 -3.04 -3.31 5.01
C LEU A 71 -3.18 -4.58 5.90
N ARG A 72 -4.00 -4.51 6.95
CA ARG A 72 -4.30 -5.67 7.81
C ARG A 72 -5.06 -6.76 7.07
N ILE A 73 -6.06 -6.40 6.25
CA ILE A 73 -6.80 -7.36 5.41
C ILE A 73 -5.86 -8.08 4.44
N ASN A 74 -4.84 -7.39 3.94
CA ASN A 74 -3.80 -7.97 3.08
C ASN A 74 -2.74 -8.77 3.86
N GLY A 75 -2.95 -9.06 5.15
CA GLY A 75 -2.10 -9.93 5.95
C GLY A 75 -0.88 -9.24 6.57
N HIS A 76 -0.79 -7.92 6.53
CA HIS A 76 0.30 -7.18 7.18
C HIS A 76 -0.01 -6.88 8.66
N ASN A 77 1.02 -6.87 9.49
CA ASN A 77 0.94 -6.40 10.86
C ASN A 77 1.13 -4.88 10.88
N VAL A 78 0.12 -4.12 11.30
CA VAL A 78 0.14 -2.65 11.20
C VAL A 78 0.10 -2.01 12.59
N LEU A 79 1.17 -1.29 12.93
CA LEU A 79 1.20 -0.39 14.07
C LEU A 79 0.93 1.04 13.61
N VAL A 80 -0.08 1.67 14.22
CA VAL A 80 -0.38 3.09 13.97
C VAL A 80 0.22 3.92 15.09
N ILE A 81 1.01 4.92 14.73
CA ILE A 81 1.57 5.94 15.60
C ILE A 81 0.79 7.24 15.38
N HIS A 82 0.18 7.73 16.45
CA HIS A 82 -0.64 8.94 16.43
C HIS A 82 -0.46 9.78 17.71
N PRO A 83 -0.88 11.07 17.71
CA PRO A 83 -0.63 11.99 18.82
C PRO A 83 -1.15 11.51 20.16
N TYR A 84 -2.32 10.87 20.19
CA TYR A 84 -2.95 10.37 21.41
C TYR A 84 -2.16 9.26 22.14
N LEU A 85 -1.06 8.74 21.56
CA LEU A 85 -0.15 7.82 22.25
C LEU A 85 0.89 8.53 23.14
N PHE A 86 0.97 9.86 23.06
CA PHE A 86 1.99 10.66 23.71
C PHE A 86 1.37 11.90 24.35
N PRO A 87 2.09 12.55 25.28
CA PRO A 87 1.73 13.90 25.71
C PRO A 87 1.64 14.82 24.49
N ASN A 88 0.51 15.53 24.38
CA ASN A 88 0.24 16.44 23.27
C ASN A 88 -0.64 17.58 23.76
N ILE A 89 -0.54 18.71 23.07
CA ILE A 89 -1.39 19.88 23.27
C ILE A 89 -2.03 20.30 21.95
N PRO A 90 -3.20 20.95 21.96
CA PRO A 90 -3.75 21.59 20.76
C PRO A 90 -2.70 22.53 20.14
N SER A 91 -2.60 22.52 18.82
CA SER A 91 -1.70 23.42 18.10
C SER A 91 -2.07 24.89 18.39
N PRO A 92 -1.09 25.78 18.60
CA PRO A 92 -1.32 27.22 18.77
C PRO A 92 -1.86 27.89 17.50
N SER A 93 -1.87 27.20 16.35
CA SER A 93 -2.39 27.72 15.08
C SER A 93 -3.91 27.88 15.03
N GLY A 94 -4.66 27.40 16.02
CA GLY A 94 -6.12 27.46 16.05
C GLY A 94 -6.81 26.49 15.08
N TYR A 95 -6.06 25.67 14.33
CA TYR A 95 -6.62 24.69 13.42
C TYR A 95 -7.18 23.49 14.21
N PRO A 96 -8.50 23.21 14.14
CA PRO A 96 -9.10 22.12 14.90
C PRO A 96 -8.44 20.78 14.53
N GLY A 97 -7.90 20.09 15.53
CA GLY A 97 -7.36 18.74 15.38
C GLY A 97 -5.84 18.64 15.16
N ALA A 98 -5.16 19.73 14.76
CA ALA A 98 -3.70 19.74 14.73
C ALA A 98 -3.15 19.69 16.16
N ARG A 99 -2.24 18.74 16.45
CA ARG A 99 -1.69 18.53 17.80
C ARG A 99 -0.17 18.62 17.80
N LEU A 100 0.35 19.49 18.66
CA LEU A 100 1.78 19.50 18.96
C LEU A 100 2.08 18.34 19.90
N THR A 101 2.79 17.35 19.38
CA THR A 101 3.05 16.08 20.09
C THR A 101 4.48 16.07 20.61
N PHE A 102 4.67 15.57 21.83
CA PHE A 102 5.97 15.37 22.46
C PHE A 102 6.25 13.86 22.60
N PRO A 103 6.71 13.19 21.54
CA PRO A 103 6.71 11.74 21.44
C PRO A 103 7.92 11.10 22.13
N LYS A 104 7.99 11.29 23.46
CA LYS A 104 9.00 10.62 24.31
C LYS A 104 8.87 9.11 24.15
N GLY A 105 9.99 8.42 23.95
CA GLY A 105 10.03 6.97 23.75
C GLY A 105 9.61 6.48 22.36
N LEU A 106 9.37 7.37 21.39
CA LEU A 106 9.01 6.99 20.01
C LEU A 106 10.02 6.04 19.37
N ASN A 107 11.32 6.32 19.52
CA ASN A 107 12.37 5.45 18.97
C ASN A 107 12.32 4.04 19.57
N THR A 108 12.11 3.93 20.89
CA THR A 108 11.96 2.63 21.57
C THR A 108 10.73 1.90 21.05
N LYS A 109 9.59 2.58 20.91
CA LYS A 109 8.36 1.97 20.36
C LYS A 109 8.56 1.49 18.91
N ILE A 110 9.23 2.27 18.07
CA ILE A 110 9.56 1.88 16.67
C ILE A 110 10.51 0.68 16.66
N LYS A 111 11.58 0.71 17.47
CA LYS A 111 12.56 -0.39 17.54
C LYS A 111 11.95 -1.69 18.07
N ASN A 112 11.05 -1.62 19.05
CA ASN A 112 10.37 -2.79 19.58
C ASN A 112 9.42 -3.41 18.55
N PHE A 113 8.76 -2.58 17.75
CA PHE A 113 7.88 -3.05 16.69
C PHE A 113 8.63 -3.68 15.50
N LYS A 114 9.86 -3.25 15.23
CA LYS A 114 10.70 -3.74 14.11
C LYS A 114 9.97 -3.68 12.76
N PRO A 115 9.59 -2.50 12.27
CA PRO A 115 8.91 -2.36 10.99
C PRO A 115 9.84 -2.74 9.83
N ASP A 116 9.31 -3.50 8.86
CA ASP A 116 9.95 -3.72 7.57
C ASP A 116 9.92 -2.43 6.73
N TRP A 117 8.83 -1.67 6.82
CA TRP A 117 8.65 -0.40 6.14
C TRP A 117 7.67 0.52 6.89
N ALA A 118 7.65 1.79 6.52
CA ALA A 118 6.75 2.78 7.11
C ALA A 118 6.06 3.69 6.08
N ILE A 119 4.93 4.24 6.48
CA ILE A 119 4.17 5.27 5.76
C ILE A 119 4.03 6.44 6.73
N ASN A 120 4.48 7.63 6.32
CA ASN A 120 4.34 8.83 7.12
C ASN A 120 3.39 9.81 6.43
N LEU A 121 2.12 9.80 6.83
CA LEU A 121 1.10 10.64 6.20
C LEU A 121 1.23 12.14 6.54
N THR A 122 2.08 12.49 7.51
CA THR A 122 2.10 13.83 8.14
C THR A 122 3.51 14.35 8.35
N PRO A 123 4.34 14.43 7.29
CA PRO A 123 5.76 14.78 7.42
C PRO A 123 6.05 16.17 7.97
N GLU A 124 5.12 17.11 7.85
CA GLU A 124 5.29 18.50 8.29
C GLU A 124 5.06 18.67 9.78
N TYR A 125 4.37 17.72 10.42
CA TYR A 125 3.98 17.82 11.80
C TYR A 125 5.05 17.24 12.73
N SER A 126 5.11 17.75 13.96
CA SER A 126 6.08 17.34 14.99
C SER A 126 6.30 15.82 15.05
N LEU A 127 5.21 15.04 15.09
CA LEU A 127 5.25 13.58 15.14
C LEU A 127 5.86 12.97 13.86
N GLY A 128 5.51 13.47 12.68
CA GLY A 128 6.04 12.98 11.40
C GLY A 128 7.48 13.40 11.14
N ILE A 129 7.88 14.62 11.51
CA ILE A 129 9.28 15.08 11.47
C ILE A 129 10.14 14.16 12.33
N MET A 130 9.74 13.95 13.60
CA MET A 130 10.48 13.09 14.53
C MET A 130 10.49 11.63 14.08
N SER A 131 9.37 11.12 13.57
CA SER A 131 9.31 9.76 13.01
C SER A 131 10.26 9.61 11.82
N SER A 132 10.26 10.56 10.87
CA SER A 132 11.14 10.54 9.70
C SER A 132 12.62 10.55 10.10
N ALA A 133 12.99 11.39 11.08
CA ALA A 133 14.35 11.44 11.61
C ALA A 133 14.78 10.09 12.21
N ILE A 134 13.90 9.44 12.98
CA ILE A 134 14.16 8.12 13.58
C ILE A 134 14.25 7.03 12.51
N LEU A 135 13.33 7.01 11.54
CA LEU A 135 13.30 6.03 10.45
C LEU A 135 14.58 6.11 9.61
N LYS A 136 15.00 7.33 9.24
CA LYS A 136 16.29 7.59 8.57
C LYS A 136 17.46 7.08 9.38
N ARG A 137 17.53 7.45 10.67
CA ARG A 137 18.62 7.03 11.57
C ARG A 137 18.71 5.51 11.71
N ASN A 138 17.57 4.82 11.73
CA ASN A 138 17.50 3.38 11.88
C ASN A 138 17.53 2.63 10.52
N LYS A 139 17.71 3.33 9.39
CA LYS A 139 17.72 2.76 8.03
C LYS A 139 16.45 1.96 7.68
N ILE A 140 15.30 2.39 8.20
CA ILE A 140 14.01 1.80 7.88
C ILE A 140 13.45 2.52 6.64
N PRO A 141 13.12 1.80 5.55
CA PRO A 141 12.54 2.41 4.37
C PRO A 141 11.16 2.97 4.68
N TYR A 142 10.85 4.16 4.16
CA TYR A 142 9.55 4.76 4.36
C TYR A 142 9.14 5.65 3.18
N VAL A 143 7.83 5.78 3.02
CA VAL A 143 7.21 6.73 2.09
C VAL A 143 6.51 7.83 2.85
N THR A 144 6.38 8.97 2.19
CA THR A 144 5.72 10.16 2.72
C THR A 144 4.59 10.54 1.77
#